data_AF-A0A4Y3QUH6-F1
#
_entry.id   AF-A0A4Y3QUH6-F1
#
_cell.length_a   1.000
_cell.length_b   1.000
_cell.length_c   1.000
_cell.angle_alpha   90.00
_cell.angle_beta   90.00
_cell.angle_gamma   90.00
#
_symmetry.space_group_name_H-M   'P 1'
#
loop_
_entity.id
_entity.type
_entity.pdbx_description
1 polymer ?
#
loop_
_entity_poly.entity_id
_entity_poly.type
_entity_poly.pdbx_seq_one_letter_code
_entity_poly.pdbx_strand_id
1 'polypeptide(L)'
;MVKGKPVQVSLALALLSAIALAVQPATAAPSLQQKFKHRPIVFVHGYNSASGVWGNMIDYAADYGYDRGELHAFNYSDLTYKGSRTEIEAIAKNRLAPYVTDLAKKSPDGKVDIVAHSMGGLVARAYLRWYGGAALTKHYVAMGTPQHGAAVANALKILCGAAFDVQCKQMQVDSDFIKALNSKDGPGPTPGPTKYATFRSNIGDEPYASACDELQLGWPWATLGNATNRVSPCIAHGDFYHDPWTQRRSLDFLQDSANTPQWVKTECTNLTHAKEKDNWVEAFVETCLVGRKKNNRTTVGPELSIRGCGYRRYFWKQWHYTGPNQSCFFHAVVDVAKNGNPAIQAGDNGPRRSRTIDTDFNKSDAYTGAAVYTDRYKSLHISAFHEGKSIDMPGWRSPSLAMP
;
A
#
# COMPACT_ATOMS: atom_id res chain seq x y z
N MET A 1 89.83 -56.64 -1.77
CA MET A 1 90.04 -56.57 -3.24
C MET A 1 89.21 -57.66 -3.91
N VAL A 2 88.21 -57.22 -4.66
CA VAL A 2 87.62 -57.73 -5.92
C VAL A 2 87.31 -59.24 -6.12
N LYS A 3 86.11 -59.44 -6.72
CA LYS A 3 85.64 -60.50 -7.66
C LYS A 3 84.60 -61.42 -7.01
N GLY A 4 83.39 -61.67 -7.55
CA GLY A 4 82.69 -61.33 -8.79
C GLY A 4 81.22 -61.82 -8.68
N LYS A 5 80.36 -61.39 -9.61
CA LYS A 5 78.91 -61.67 -9.80
C LYS A 5 78.61 -63.21 -9.94
N PRO A 6 77.35 -63.74 -10.08
CA PRO A 6 76.03 -63.14 -10.35
C PRO A 6 74.78 -63.77 -9.62
N VAL A 7 73.61 -63.09 -9.57
CA VAL A 7 72.26 -63.45 -10.14
C VAL A 7 71.67 -64.80 -9.62
N GLN A 8 70.46 -64.98 -9.07
CA GLN A 8 69.11 -64.46 -9.40
C GLN A 8 68.06 -64.82 -8.30
N VAL A 9 67.10 -63.91 -8.09
CA VAL A 9 65.62 -64.13 -7.98
C VAL A 9 65.04 -65.10 -6.92
N SER A 10 64.30 -64.54 -5.94
CA SER A 10 62.82 -64.59 -5.91
C SER A 10 62.18 -64.15 -4.57
N LEU A 11 61.06 -63.44 -4.72
CA LEU A 11 59.88 -63.32 -3.85
C LEU A 11 60.07 -62.85 -2.39
N ALA A 12 59.64 -61.60 -2.13
CA ALA A 12 59.07 -61.21 -0.86
C ALA A 12 57.74 -60.49 -1.10
N LEU A 13 56.66 -61.14 -0.67
CA LEU A 13 55.28 -60.69 -0.78
C LEU A 13 54.92 -59.84 0.45
N ALA A 14 54.38 -58.65 0.17
CA ALA A 14 53.36 -57.89 0.90
C ALA A 14 53.38 -57.80 2.44
N LEU A 15 53.45 -56.55 2.93
CA LEU A 15 52.41 -55.93 3.78
C LEU A 15 52.78 -54.45 4.03
N LEU A 16 52.21 -53.54 3.22
CA LEU A 16 52.21 -52.09 3.48
C LEU A 16 50.85 -51.73 4.08
N SER A 17 50.81 -51.55 5.40
CA SER A 17 49.66 -50.96 6.10
C SER A 17 49.74 -49.45 5.96
N ALA A 18 48.89 -48.86 5.12
CA ALA A 18 48.78 -47.43 4.93
C ALA A 18 48.03 -46.77 6.10
N ILE A 19 48.69 -45.83 6.78
CA ILE A 19 48.03 -44.86 7.65
C ILE A 19 47.53 -43.72 6.75
N ALA A 20 46.26 -43.75 6.39
CA ALA A 20 45.59 -42.62 5.74
C ALA A 20 45.00 -41.71 6.82
N LEU A 21 45.64 -40.56 7.09
CA LEU A 21 44.98 -39.46 7.81
C LEU A 21 43.85 -38.93 6.92
N ALA A 22 42.61 -39.21 7.31
CA ALA A 22 41.44 -38.59 6.72
C ALA A 22 41.37 -37.11 7.15
N VAL A 23 41.86 -36.21 6.29
CA VAL A 23 41.52 -34.79 6.36
C VAL A 23 40.10 -34.66 5.83
N GLN A 24 39.11 -34.62 6.74
CA GLN A 24 37.76 -34.26 6.35
C GLN A 24 37.68 -32.74 6.15
N PRO A 25 37.09 -32.24 5.04
CA PRO A 25 36.81 -30.83 4.91
C PRO A 25 35.80 -30.43 5.98
N ALA A 26 36.16 -29.48 6.82
CA ALA A 26 35.22 -28.88 7.77
C ALA A 26 34.03 -28.31 6.96
N THR A 27 32.88 -28.95 7.07
CA THR A 27 31.62 -28.39 6.57
C THR A 27 31.39 -27.08 7.32
N ALA A 28 31.53 -25.95 6.63
CA ALA A 28 31.23 -24.65 7.19
C ALA A 28 29.83 -24.70 7.82
N ALA A 29 29.73 -24.41 9.12
CA ALA A 29 28.44 -24.25 9.77
C ALA A 29 27.62 -23.23 8.95
N PRO A 30 26.31 -23.45 8.73
CA PRO A 30 25.49 -22.47 8.02
C PRO A 30 25.64 -21.13 8.75
N SER A 31 26.19 -20.14 8.05
CA SER A 31 26.27 -18.78 8.57
C SER A 31 24.86 -18.40 9.02
N LEU A 32 24.67 -18.07 10.29
CA LEU A 32 23.40 -17.54 10.79
C LEU A 32 23.02 -16.38 9.88
N GLN A 33 22.06 -16.62 8.98
CA GLN A 33 21.67 -15.62 8.00
C GLN A 33 21.02 -14.50 8.80
N GLN A 34 21.69 -13.34 8.85
CA GLN A 34 21.23 -12.23 9.65
C GLN A 34 19.80 -11.87 9.24
N LYS A 35 18.88 -11.92 10.21
CA LYS A 35 17.49 -11.53 10.01
C LYS A 35 17.39 -10.02 9.79
N PHE A 36 16.38 -9.61 9.03
CA PHE A 36 15.98 -8.21 8.96
C PHE A 36 15.49 -7.72 10.32
N LYS A 37 15.62 -6.41 10.54
CA LYS A 37 15.16 -5.77 11.77
C LYS A 37 13.65 -5.62 11.77
N HIS A 38 13.08 -5.35 10.60
CA HIS A 38 11.66 -5.22 10.36
C HIS A 38 11.21 -6.22 9.28
N ARG A 39 9.89 -6.36 9.15
CA ARG A 39 9.27 -7.09 8.06
C ARG A 39 9.62 -6.39 6.74
N PRO A 40 10.20 -7.10 5.76
CA PRO A 40 10.53 -6.49 4.48
C PRO A 40 9.28 -6.14 3.69
N ILE A 41 9.33 -5.03 2.94
CA ILE A 41 8.27 -4.58 2.03
C ILE A 41 8.67 -4.94 0.60
N VAL A 42 7.77 -5.62 -0.11
CA VAL A 42 7.89 -5.93 -1.54
C VAL A 42 7.00 -4.98 -2.34
N PHE A 43 7.62 -4.12 -3.14
CA PHE A 43 6.96 -3.19 -4.04
C PHE A 43 6.79 -3.79 -5.43
N VAL A 44 5.55 -3.91 -5.92
CA VAL A 44 5.20 -4.62 -7.17
C VAL A 44 4.63 -3.62 -8.19
N HIS A 45 5.41 -3.30 -9.22
CA HIS A 45 5.08 -2.28 -10.24
C HIS A 45 3.90 -2.68 -11.15
N GLY A 46 3.43 -1.78 -12.01
CA GLY A 46 2.32 -2.04 -12.94
C GLY A 46 2.74 -2.66 -14.28
N TYR A 47 1.77 -2.74 -15.20
CA TYR A 47 1.96 -3.16 -16.60
C TYR A 47 2.86 -2.15 -17.34
N ASN A 48 3.72 -2.64 -18.24
CA ASN A 48 4.66 -1.83 -19.03
C ASN A 48 5.45 -0.80 -18.19
N SER A 49 5.83 -1.20 -16.97
CA SER A 49 6.58 -0.40 -16.01
C SER A 49 7.80 -1.18 -15.53
N ALA A 50 8.56 -0.62 -14.59
CA ALA A 50 9.72 -1.25 -14.00
C ALA A 50 9.84 -0.90 -12.51
N SER A 51 10.68 -1.62 -11.79
CA SER A 51 10.86 -1.44 -10.34
C SER A 51 11.30 -0.04 -9.92
N GLY A 52 11.93 0.74 -10.82
CA GLY A 52 12.41 2.09 -10.55
C GLY A 52 11.34 3.11 -10.14
N VAL A 53 10.06 2.88 -10.48
CA VAL A 53 8.96 3.79 -10.09
C VAL A 53 8.78 3.94 -8.58
N TRP A 54 9.24 2.95 -7.81
CA TRP A 54 9.10 2.92 -6.36
C TRP A 54 10.12 3.77 -5.60
N GLY A 55 11.06 4.44 -6.29
CA GLY A 55 12.13 5.21 -5.64
C GLY A 55 11.61 6.17 -4.58
N ASN A 56 10.57 6.95 -4.89
CA ASN A 56 10.01 7.92 -3.95
C ASN A 56 9.31 7.28 -2.73
N MET A 57 8.57 6.18 -2.94
CA MET A 57 7.97 5.41 -1.85
C MET A 57 9.03 4.72 -0.98
N ILE A 58 10.14 4.27 -1.57
CA ILE A 58 11.28 3.69 -0.84
C ILE A 58 11.96 4.74 0.02
N ASP A 59 12.20 5.94 -0.53
CA ASP A 59 12.77 7.05 0.23
C ASP A 59 11.85 7.43 1.39
N TYR A 60 10.54 7.52 1.15
CA TYR A 60 9.55 7.77 2.19
C TYR A 60 9.56 6.68 3.28
N ALA A 61 9.63 5.40 2.90
CA ALA A 61 9.70 4.28 3.85
C ALA A 61 11.04 4.25 4.63
N ALA A 62 12.14 4.67 4.01
CA ALA A 62 13.42 4.82 4.70
C ALA A 62 13.38 5.94 5.74
N ASP A 63 12.79 7.10 5.39
CA ASP A 63 12.56 8.21 6.33
C ASP A 63 11.64 7.82 7.49
N TYR A 64 10.74 6.88 7.23
CA TYR A 64 9.85 6.28 8.21
C TYR A 64 10.56 5.28 9.15
N GLY A 65 11.79 4.87 8.82
CA GLY A 65 12.67 4.09 9.69
C GLY A 65 12.92 2.65 9.26
N TYR A 66 12.53 2.27 8.04
CA TYR A 66 12.98 1.01 7.44
C TYR A 66 14.44 1.11 6.99
N ASP A 67 15.19 0.01 7.11
CA ASP A 67 16.49 -0.07 6.47
C ASP A 67 16.29 -0.31 4.97
N ARG A 68 17.07 0.36 4.10
CA ARG A 68 16.93 0.20 2.64
C ARG A 68 17.06 -1.25 2.15
N GLY A 69 17.79 -2.08 2.88
CA GLY A 69 17.92 -3.52 2.59
C GLY A 69 16.63 -4.33 2.82
N GLU A 70 15.63 -3.74 3.47
CA GLU A 70 14.30 -4.32 3.74
C GLU A 70 13.24 -3.85 2.73
N LEU A 71 13.61 -2.92 1.82
CA LEU A 71 12.73 -2.28 0.86
C LEU A 71 13.01 -2.82 -0.55
N HIS A 72 12.16 -3.71 -1.02
CA HIS A 72 12.41 -4.54 -2.19
C HIS A 72 11.53 -4.12 -3.38
N ALA A 73 12.11 -3.40 -4.33
CA ALA A 73 11.45 -3.11 -5.61
C ALA A 73 11.51 -4.34 -6.52
N PHE A 74 10.45 -5.14 -6.54
CA PHE A 74 10.38 -6.37 -7.32
C PHE A 74 10.24 -6.04 -8.81
N ASN A 75 11.14 -6.60 -9.63
CA ASN A 75 11.19 -6.35 -11.06
C ASN A 75 10.76 -7.58 -11.87
N TYR A 76 9.79 -7.38 -12.75
CA TYR A 76 9.33 -8.35 -13.74
C TYR A 76 9.05 -7.70 -15.09
N SER A 77 9.65 -6.52 -15.36
CA SER A 77 9.46 -5.76 -16.60
C SER A 77 9.85 -6.56 -17.85
N ASP A 78 10.77 -7.52 -17.71
CA ASP A 78 11.18 -8.46 -18.75
C ASP A 78 10.04 -9.37 -19.23
N LEU A 79 8.94 -9.48 -18.47
CA LEU A 79 7.77 -10.30 -18.79
C LEU A 79 6.54 -9.47 -19.21
N THR A 80 6.64 -8.14 -19.22
CA THR A 80 5.50 -7.23 -19.47
C THR A 80 5.78 -6.21 -20.58
N TYR A 81 6.73 -6.51 -21.47
CA TYR A 81 6.98 -5.70 -22.65
C TYR A 81 5.83 -5.85 -23.65
N LYS A 82 5.69 -4.87 -24.55
CA LYS A 82 4.67 -4.88 -25.60
C LYS A 82 4.79 -6.12 -26.50
N GLY A 83 3.71 -6.88 -26.65
CA GLY A 83 3.68 -8.17 -27.33
C GLY A 83 3.87 -9.37 -26.41
N SER A 84 4.02 -9.16 -25.09
CA SER A 84 4.21 -10.27 -24.15
C SER A 84 3.00 -11.19 -24.12
N ARG A 85 3.30 -12.50 -24.11
CA ARG A 85 2.31 -13.57 -23.96
C ARG A 85 2.29 -14.16 -22.55
N THR A 86 3.04 -13.58 -21.62
CA THR A 86 3.12 -14.08 -20.25
C THR A 86 1.84 -13.77 -19.50
N GLU A 87 1.22 -14.77 -18.90
CA GLU A 87 0.04 -14.61 -18.05
C GLU A 87 0.40 -13.99 -16.69
N ILE A 88 -0.54 -13.25 -16.08
CA ILE A 88 -0.38 -12.64 -14.76
C ILE A 88 -0.09 -13.70 -13.69
N GLU A 89 -0.81 -14.83 -13.73
CA GLU A 89 -0.61 -15.96 -12.82
C GLU A 89 0.76 -16.63 -12.99
N ALA A 90 1.33 -16.63 -14.20
CA ALA A 90 2.67 -17.14 -14.44
C ALA A 90 3.74 -16.25 -13.78
N ILE A 91 3.56 -14.92 -13.79
CA ILE A 91 4.43 -13.99 -13.04
C ILE A 91 4.30 -14.26 -11.54
N ALA A 92 3.07 -14.39 -11.04
CA ALA A 92 2.81 -14.65 -9.63
C ALA A 92 3.46 -15.95 -9.15
N LYS A 93 3.27 -17.04 -9.91
CA LYS A 93 3.79 -18.38 -9.58
C LYS A 93 5.30 -18.47 -9.70
N ASN A 94 5.86 -18.05 -10.84
CA ASN A 94 7.23 -18.37 -11.20
C ASN A 94 8.24 -17.29 -10.78
N ARG A 95 7.78 -16.09 -10.44
CA ARG A 95 8.65 -14.97 -10.07
C ARG A 95 8.35 -14.45 -8.67
N LEU A 96 7.11 -14.05 -8.39
CA LEU A 96 6.80 -13.44 -7.10
C LEU A 96 6.84 -14.45 -5.94
N ALA A 97 6.26 -15.64 -6.11
CA ALA A 97 6.21 -16.65 -5.06
C ALA A 97 7.61 -17.09 -4.54
N PRO A 98 8.58 -17.49 -5.40
CA PRO A 98 9.92 -17.82 -4.91
C PRO A 98 10.63 -16.61 -4.30
N TYR A 99 10.46 -15.42 -4.88
CA TYR A 99 11.04 -14.18 -4.36
C TYR A 99 10.58 -13.87 -2.94
N VAL A 100 9.26 -13.90 -2.69
CA VAL A 100 8.69 -13.68 -1.36
C VAL A 100 9.11 -14.78 -0.39
N THR A 101 9.16 -16.04 -0.85
CA THR A 101 9.61 -17.16 -0.02
C THR A 101 11.03 -16.95 0.52
N ASP A 102 11.95 -16.45 -0.31
CA ASP A 102 13.32 -16.18 0.10
C ASP A 102 13.45 -14.97 1.03
N LEU A 103 12.63 -13.94 0.86
CA LEU A 103 12.58 -12.80 1.78
C LEU A 103 11.95 -13.18 3.13
N ALA A 104 10.89 -13.98 3.12
CA ALA A 104 10.23 -14.47 4.33
C ALA A 104 11.21 -15.24 5.24
N LYS A 105 12.15 -16.00 4.66
CA LYS A 105 13.22 -16.67 5.43
C LYS A 105 14.12 -15.70 6.21
N LYS A 106 14.28 -14.47 5.73
CA LYS A 106 15.09 -13.41 6.36
C LYS A 106 14.26 -12.49 7.26
N SER A 107 12.94 -12.52 7.13
CA SER A 107 12.02 -11.73 7.96
C SER A 107 12.00 -12.19 9.43
N PRO A 108 11.84 -11.27 10.40
CA PRO A 108 11.74 -11.62 11.82
C PRO A 108 10.53 -12.49 12.17
N ASP A 109 9.40 -12.33 11.47
CA ASP A 109 8.16 -13.09 11.72
C ASP A 109 7.82 -14.10 10.62
N GLY A 110 8.75 -14.35 9.69
CA GLY A 110 8.54 -15.26 8.58
C GLY A 110 7.56 -14.75 7.52
N LYS A 111 7.23 -13.45 7.51
CA LYS A 111 6.28 -12.85 6.56
C LYS A 111 6.87 -11.64 5.85
N VAL A 112 6.19 -11.17 4.81
CA VAL A 112 6.49 -9.90 4.12
C VAL A 112 5.25 -9.01 4.09
N ASP A 113 5.44 -7.74 3.82
CA ASP A 113 4.38 -6.83 3.41
C ASP A 113 4.46 -6.59 1.90
N ILE A 114 3.33 -6.50 1.20
CA ILE A 114 3.27 -6.24 -0.24
C ILE A 114 2.56 -4.91 -0.48
N VAL A 115 3.23 -4.01 -1.20
CA VAL A 115 2.63 -2.77 -1.72
C VAL A 115 2.68 -2.85 -3.25
N ALA A 116 1.54 -2.73 -3.90
CA ALA A 116 1.44 -3.00 -5.32
C ALA A 116 0.64 -1.91 -6.04
N HIS A 117 1.03 -1.61 -7.27
CA HIS A 117 0.39 -0.61 -8.11
C HIS A 117 -0.20 -1.26 -9.36
N SER A 118 -1.40 -0.82 -9.74
CA SER A 118 -2.04 -1.20 -11.00
C SER A 118 -2.07 -2.73 -11.20
N MET A 119 -1.62 -3.24 -12.35
CA MET A 119 -1.51 -4.69 -12.63
C MET A 119 -0.69 -5.46 -11.58
N GLY A 120 0.31 -4.83 -10.95
CA GLY A 120 1.10 -5.46 -9.89
C GLY A 120 0.24 -5.92 -8.72
N GLY A 121 -0.86 -5.21 -8.46
CA GLY A 121 -1.83 -5.63 -7.45
C GLY A 121 -2.55 -6.92 -7.81
N LEU A 122 -2.78 -7.19 -9.10
CA LEU A 122 -3.34 -8.45 -9.59
C LEU A 122 -2.32 -9.60 -9.53
N VAL A 123 -1.06 -9.34 -9.88
CA VAL A 123 0.05 -10.31 -9.71
C VAL A 123 0.13 -10.75 -8.25
N ALA A 124 0.14 -9.78 -7.33
CA ALA A 124 0.16 -10.06 -5.89
C ALA A 124 -1.08 -10.83 -5.42
N ARG A 125 -2.29 -10.48 -5.88
CA ARG A 125 -3.50 -11.25 -5.51
C ARG A 125 -3.51 -12.67 -6.05
N ALA A 126 -3.04 -12.89 -7.28
CA ALA A 126 -2.88 -14.24 -7.81
C ALA A 126 -1.91 -15.07 -6.96
N TYR A 127 -0.80 -14.48 -6.51
CA TYR A 127 0.12 -15.09 -5.54
C TYR A 127 -0.55 -15.43 -4.21
N LEU A 128 -1.28 -14.48 -3.63
CA LEU A 128 -2.00 -14.67 -2.35
C LEU A 128 -3.05 -15.77 -2.45
N ARG A 129 -3.78 -15.83 -3.57
CA ARG A 129 -4.91 -16.75 -3.77
C ARG A 129 -4.51 -18.16 -4.16
N TRP A 130 -3.55 -18.33 -5.07
CA TRP A 130 -3.28 -19.63 -5.70
C TRP A 130 -1.92 -20.23 -5.36
N TYR A 131 -0.97 -19.43 -4.88
CA TYR A 131 0.43 -19.86 -4.77
C TYR A 131 0.98 -19.73 -3.33
N GLY A 132 0.11 -19.95 -2.34
CA GLY A 132 0.48 -19.99 -0.92
C GLY A 132 0.79 -18.63 -0.28
N GLY A 133 0.61 -17.53 -1.02
CA GLY A 133 1.08 -16.23 -0.58
C GLY A 133 0.39 -15.66 0.65
N ALA A 134 -0.85 -16.05 0.92
CA ALA A 134 -1.59 -15.58 2.09
C ALA A 134 -0.95 -16.01 3.43
N ALA A 135 -0.19 -17.13 3.45
CA ALA A 135 0.51 -17.56 4.65
C ALA A 135 1.76 -16.71 4.94
N LEU A 136 2.43 -16.26 3.87
CA LEU A 136 3.72 -15.54 3.93
C LEU A 136 3.58 -14.03 3.81
N THR A 137 2.37 -13.50 3.57
CA THR A 137 2.11 -12.06 3.48
C THR A 137 1.29 -11.60 4.66
N LYS A 138 1.79 -10.62 5.41
CA LYS A 138 1.06 -10.03 6.54
C LYS A 138 0.04 -8.99 6.07
N HIS A 139 0.48 -8.03 5.25
CA HIS A 139 -0.38 -7.00 4.68
C HIS A 139 -0.22 -6.92 3.16
N TYR A 140 -1.33 -6.66 2.48
CA TYR A 140 -1.38 -6.34 1.05
C TYR A 140 -2.02 -4.96 0.88
N VAL A 141 -1.31 -4.06 0.23
CA VAL A 141 -1.77 -2.73 -0.17
C VAL A 141 -1.83 -2.66 -1.68
N ALA A 142 -2.99 -2.32 -2.23
CA ALA A 142 -3.21 -2.14 -3.66
C ALA A 142 -3.50 -0.67 -3.98
N MET A 143 -2.73 -0.06 -4.87
CA MET A 143 -2.90 1.32 -5.32
C MET A 143 -3.35 1.36 -6.77
N GLY A 144 -4.55 1.88 -7.04
CA GLY A 144 -5.08 1.95 -8.41
C GLY A 144 -5.21 0.57 -9.07
N THR A 145 -5.35 -0.51 -8.30
CA THR A 145 -5.42 -1.86 -8.86
C THR A 145 -6.81 -2.12 -9.44
N PRO A 146 -6.94 -2.61 -10.69
CA PRO A 146 -8.22 -2.98 -11.28
C PRO A 146 -8.73 -4.33 -10.72
N GLN A 147 -9.14 -4.34 -9.45
CA GLN A 147 -9.51 -5.54 -8.70
C GLN A 147 -10.61 -6.39 -9.36
N HIS A 148 -11.54 -5.74 -10.03
CA HIS A 148 -12.62 -6.36 -10.81
C HIS A 148 -12.47 -6.09 -12.33
N GLY A 149 -11.26 -5.78 -12.77
CA GLY A 149 -10.95 -5.39 -14.14
C GLY A 149 -11.10 -3.88 -14.38
N ALA A 150 -10.66 -3.43 -15.56
CA ALA A 150 -10.73 -2.04 -15.98
C ALA A 150 -11.62 -1.90 -17.23
N ALA A 151 -12.67 -1.07 -17.16
CA ALA A 151 -13.52 -0.82 -18.31
C ALA A 151 -12.75 -0.19 -19.49
N VAL A 152 -11.70 0.59 -19.22
CA VAL A 152 -10.83 1.16 -20.25
C VAL A 152 -10.01 0.09 -20.99
N ALA A 153 -9.67 -1.03 -20.34
CA ALA A 153 -9.06 -2.19 -21.01
C ALA A 153 -10.04 -2.87 -21.98
N ASN A 154 -11.35 -2.69 -21.80
CA ASN A 154 -12.38 -3.13 -22.75
C ASN A 154 -12.58 -2.11 -23.88
N ALA A 155 -12.50 -0.82 -23.57
CA ALA A 155 -12.92 0.25 -24.48
C ALA A 155 -11.82 0.76 -25.43
N LEU A 156 -10.53 0.65 -25.10
CA LEU A 156 -9.47 1.25 -25.89
C LEU A 156 -8.28 0.29 -26.12
N LYS A 157 -8.06 -0.06 -27.39
CA LYS A 157 -6.80 -0.63 -27.93
C LYS A 157 -5.56 0.21 -27.55
N ILE A 158 -5.74 1.41 -27.02
CA ILE A 158 -4.69 2.38 -26.64
C ILE A 158 -3.85 1.88 -25.46
N LEU A 159 -4.45 1.22 -24.44
CA LEU A 159 -3.70 0.61 -23.33
C LEU A 159 -3.08 -0.74 -23.69
N CYS A 160 -3.80 -1.54 -24.48
CA CYS A 160 -3.38 -2.91 -24.84
C CYS A 160 -2.47 -3.00 -26.08
N GLY A 161 -2.20 -1.86 -26.74
CA GLY A 161 -1.50 -1.80 -28.02
C GLY A 161 -2.21 -2.57 -29.15
N ALA A 162 -1.68 -2.45 -30.37
CA ALA A 162 -2.20 -3.18 -31.54
C ALA A 162 -2.03 -4.72 -31.46
N ALA A 163 -1.22 -5.22 -30.52
CA ALA A 163 -0.86 -6.64 -30.39
C ALA A 163 -1.71 -7.43 -29.39
N PHE A 164 -2.52 -6.76 -28.54
CA PHE A 164 -3.45 -7.41 -27.60
C PHE A 164 -2.75 -8.43 -26.66
N ASP A 165 -1.80 -7.91 -25.90
CA ASP A 165 -0.98 -8.67 -24.95
C ASP A 165 -1.86 -9.44 -23.95
N VAL A 166 -1.40 -10.63 -23.53
CA VAL A 166 -2.20 -11.56 -22.71
C VAL A 166 -2.63 -10.91 -21.39
N GLN A 167 -1.72 -10.18 -20.75
CA GLN A 167 -1.99 -9.43 -19.52
C GLN A 167 -3.12 -8.42 -19.68
N CYS A 168 -3.16 -7.72 -20.81
CA CYS A 168 -4.20 -6.71 -21.03
C CYS A 168 -5.57 -7.37 -21.17
N LYS A 169 -5.66 -8.53 -21.85
CA LYS A 169 -6.89 -9.35 -21.90
C LYS A 169 -7.30 -9.84 -20.51
N GLN A 170 -6.34 -10.24 -19.69
CA GLN A 170 -6.60 -10.67 -18.33
C GLN A 170 -7.02 -9.52 -17.39
N MET A 171 -6.75 -8.27 -17.73
CA MET A 171 -7.24 -7.10 -16.97
C MET A 171 -8.63 -6.61 -17.42
N GLN A 172 -9.18 -7.18 -18.49
CA GLN A 172 -10.52 -6.84 -18.94
C GLN A 172 -11.57 -7.24 -17.90
N VAL A 173 -12.60 -6.40 -17.76
CA VAL A 173 -13.78 -6.76 -16.97
C VAL A 173 -14.36 -8.05 -17.55
N ASP A 174 -14.75 -8.96 -16.67
CA ASP A 174 -15.30 -10.29 -16.99
C ASP A 174 -14.35 -11.26 -17.71
N SER A 175 -13.06 -10.96 -17.79
CA SER A 175 -12.06 -11.97 -18.21
C SER A 175 -12.06 -13.17 -17.25
N ASP A 176 -11.69 -14.35 -17.77
CA ASP A 176 -11.64 -15.58 -16.95
C ASP A 176 -10.70 -15.43 -15.75
N PHE A 177 -9.59 -14.70 -15.95
CA PHE A 177 -8.67 -14.37 -14.87
C PHE A 177 -9.35 -13.54 -13.76
N ILE A 178 -10.01 -12.43 -14.10
CA ILE A 178 -10.70 -11.58 -13.11
C ILE A 178 -11.84 -12.33 -12.42
N LYS A 179 -12.60 -13.14 -13.16
CA LYS A 179 -13.66 -14.00 -12.60
C LYS A 179 -13.08 -15.02 -11.61
N ALA A 180 -12.01 -15.71 -11.98
CA ALA A 180 -11.35 -16.68 -11.12
C ALA A 180 -10.76 -16.00 -9.86
N LEU A 181 -10.16 -14.81 -10.01
CA LEU A 181 -9.57 -14.07 -8.91
C LEU A 181 -10.60 -13.56 -7.90
N ASN A 182 -11.82 -13.26 -8.36
CA ASN A 182 -12.93 -12.77 -7.53
C ASN A 182 -13.97 -13.84 -7.19
N SER A 183 -13.77 -15.09 -7.63
CA SER A 183 -14.70 -16.18 -7.32
C SER A 183 -14.84 -16.35 -5.81
N LYS A 184 -16.08 -16.58 -5.36
CA LYS A 184 -16.39 -16.93 -3.97
C LYS A 184 -16.20 -18.43 -3.71
N ASP A 185 -15.98 -19.22 -4.75
CA ASP A 185 -15.62 -20.63 -4.62
C ASP A 185 -14.16 -20.73 -4.16
N GLY A 186 -13.93 -21.48 -3.08
CA GLY A 186 -12.62 -21.58 -2.44
C GLY A 186 -12.36 -20.43 -1.45
N PRO A 187 -11.12 -19.89 -1.36
CA PRO A 187 -10.72 -19.03 -0.24
C PRO A 187 -11.19 -17.57 -0.37
N GLY A 188 -12.02 -17.25 -1.37
CA GLY A 188 -12.54 -15.90 -1.63
C GLY A 188 -11.50 -14.90 -2.17
N PRO A 189 -11.90 -13.65 -2.42
CA PRO A 189 -11.04 -12.61 -3.02
C PRO A 189 -9.96 -12.05 -2.08
N THR A 190 -10.09 -12.29 -0.78
CA THR A 190 -9.21 -11.83 0.31
C THR A 190 -8.81 -13.01 1.22
N PRO A 191 -8.03 -13.97 0.70
CA PRO A 191 -7.74 -15.23 1.38
C PRO A 191 -6.80 -15.10 2.58
N GLY A 192 -6.97 -16.03 3.53
CA GLY A 192 -6.02 -16.30 4.62
C GLY A 192 -5.94 -15.21 5.69
N PRO A 193 -4.87 -15.21 6.52
CA PRO A 193 -4.69 -14.24 7.60
C PRO A 193 -4.16 -12.87 7.13
N THR A 194 -3.90 -12.70 5.84
CA THR A 194 -3.42 -11.45 5.26
C THR A 194 -4.47 -10.35 5.44
N LYS A 195 -4.01 -9.15 5.79
CA LYS A 195 -4.87 -7.97 5.83
C LYS A 195 -4.79 -7.21 4.50
N TYR A 196 -5.92 -6.75 3.99
CA TYR A 196 -6.03 -6.13 2.67
C TYR A 196 -6.41 -4.66 2.79
N ALA A 197 -5.72 -3.78 2.07
CA ALA A 197 -6.11 -2.40 1.84
C ALA A 197 -6.08 -2.09 0.35
N THR A 198 -7.02 -1.26 -0.09
CA THR A 198 -7.03 -0.75 -1.46
C THR A 198 -7.14 0.77 -1.45
N PHE A 199 -6.51 1.40 -2.42
CA PHE A 199 -6.54 2.82 -2.66
C PHE A 199 -7.07 3.06 -4.06
N ARG A 200 -8.12 3.86 -4.16
CA ARG A 200 -8.68 4.34 -5.43
C ARG A 200 -8.68 5.85 -5.45
N SER A 201 -8.33 6.43 -6.59
CA SER A 201 -8.33 7.88 -6.78
C SER A 201 -9.72 8.31 -7.21
N ASN A 202 -10.40 9.03 -6.31
CA ASN A 202 -11.76 9.50 -6.55
C ASN A 202 -12.12 10.69 -5.65
N ILE A 203 -13.32 11.22 -5.83
CA ILE A 203 -13.91 12.24 -4.97
C ILE A 203 -14.62 11.60 -3.77
N GLY A 204 -15.42 10.57 -4.00
CA GLY A 204 -16.16 9.89 -2.93
C GLY A 204 -16.51 8.46 -3.30
N ASP A 205 -17.67 7.99 -2.84
CA ASP A 205 -18.27 6.71 -3.25
C ASP A 205 -19.10 6.82 -4.54
N GLU A 206 -18.82 7.83 -5.40
CA GLU A 206 -19.56 7.95 -6.64
C GLU A 206 -19.35 6.73 -7.55
N PRO A 207 -20.43 6.24 -8.20
CA PRO A 207 -20.37 5.10 -9.10
C PRO A 207 -19.68 5.42 -10.43
N TYR A 208 -19.63 6.71 -10.82
CA TYR A 208 -18.93 7.14 -12.02
C TYR A 208 -17.46 7.37 -11.70
N ALA A 209 -16.61 6.72 -12.49
CA ALA A 209 -15.20 7.00 -12.56
C ALA A 209 -14.94 8.51 -12.62
N SER A 210 -14.29 9.04 -11.58
CA SER A 210 -13.84 10.41 -11.64
C SER A 210 -12.79 10.56 -12.72
N ALA A 211 -12.70 11.77 -13.28
CA ALA A 211 -11.60 12.20 -14.12
C ALA A 211 -10.22 12.25 -13.40
N CYS A 212 -10.09 11.60 -12.24
CA CYS A 212 -8.85 11.56 -11.46
C CYS A 212 -7.96 10.41 -11.96
N ASP A 213 -8.45 9.17 -11.91
CA ASP A 213 -7.75 8.01 -12.44
C ASP A 213 -8.19 7.72 -13.88
N GLU A 214 -7.25 7.82 -14.81
CA GLU A 214 -7.46 7.62 -16.26
C GLU A 214 -7.99 6.22 -16.60
N LEU A 215 -7.75 5.22 -15.73
CA LEU A 215 -8.28 3.86 -15.89
C LEU A 215 -9.74 3.73 -15.45
N GLN A 216 -10.34 4.81 -14.95
CA GLN A 216 -11.74 4.86 -14.55
C GLN A 216 -12.11 3.81 -13.48
N LEU A 217 -11.19 3.57 -12.55
CA LEU A 217 -11.34 2.59 -11.47
C LEU A 217 -12.15 3.15 -10.28
N GLY A 218 -13.39 3.56 -10.57
CA GLY A 218 -14.37 3.96 -9.56
C GLY A 218 -14.87 2.77 -8.73
N TRP A 219 -15.83 3.02 -7.84
CA TRP A 219 -16.51 1.93 -7.14
C TRP A 219 -17.37 1.12 -8.15
N PRO A 220 -17.36 -0.23 -8.12
CA PRO A 220 -16.66 -1.14 -7.20
C PRO A 220 -15.33 -1.73 -7.76
N TRP A 221 -14.78 -1.18 -8.84
CA TRP A 221 -13.73 -1.81 -9.64
C TRP A 221 -12.38 -1.97 -8.92
N ALA A 222 -12.07 -1.06 -8.00
CA ALA A 222 -10.83 -1.08 -7.20
C ALA A 222 -11.02 -1.56 -5.75
N THR A 223 -12.25 -1.90 -5.34
CA THR A 223 -12.54 -2.32 -3.96
C THR A 223 -12.49 -3.83 -3.78
N LEU A 224 -12.33 -4.28 -2.53
CA LEU A 224 -12.39 -5.69 -2.15
C LEU A 224 -13.25 -5.87 -0.89
N GLY A 225 -14.00 -6.97 -0.84
CA GLY A 225 -14.70 -7.40 0.36
C GLY A 225 -13.71 -7.78 1.48
N ASN A 226 -14.03 -7.42 2.72
CA ASN A 226 -13.17 -7.60 3.90
C ASN A 226 -11.80 -6.89 3.80
N ALA A 227 -11.71 -5.81 3.03
CA ALA A 227 -10.53 -4.95 2.94
C ALA A 227 -10.81 -3.56 3.51
N THR A 228 -9.76 -2.87 3.95
CA THR A 228 -9.80 -1.42 4.21
C THR A 228 -9.73 -0.69 2.87
N ASN A 229 -10.90 -0.34 2.31
CA ASN A 229 -11.00 0.40 1.07
C ASN A 229 -10.90 1.90 1.33
N ARG A 230 -9.89 2.56 0.77
CA ARG A 230 -9.61 4.00 0.94
C ARG A 230 -9.77 4.75 -0.37
N VAL A 231 -10.19 6.00 -0.26
CA VAL A 231 -10.22 6.96 -1.36
C VAL A 231 -9.02 7.89 -1.17
N SER A 232 -8.09 7.88 -2.12
CA SER A 232 -6.95 8.80 -2.12
C SER A 232 -7.39 10.21 -2.54
N PRO A 233 -6.51 11.21 -2.47
CA PRO A 233 -6.67 12.43 -3.26
C PRO A 233 -6.98 12.12 -4.73
N CYS A 234 -7.64 13.07 -5.41
CA CYS A 234 -7.88 13.01 -6.85
C CYS A 234 -6.57 13.19 -7.62
N ILE A 235 -5.86 12.09 -7.86
CA ILE A 235 -4.53 12.02 -8.50
C ILE A 235 -4.56 11.11 -9.73
N ALA A 236 -3.59 11.29 -10.63
CA ALA A 236 -3.46 10.45 -11.82
C ALA A 236 -3.05 9.02 -11.46
N HIS A 237 -3.23 8.10 -12.40
CA HIS A 237 -2.99 6.68 -12.16
C HIS A 237 -1.55 6.37 -11.72
N GLY A 238 -0.56 7.09 -12.25
CA GLY A 238 0.85 6.92 -11.88
C GLY A 238 1.26 7.60 -10.57
N ASP A 239 0.41 8.45 -9.99
CA ASP A 239 0.83 9.35 -8.91
C ASP A 239 0.67 8.74 -7.51
N PHE A 240 0.03 7.58 -7.36
CA PHE A 240 -0.21 6.97 -6.04
C PHE A 240 1.07 6.78 -5.21
N TYR A 241 2.17 6.39 -5.85
CA TYR A 241 3.46 6.17 -5.17
C TYR A 241 4.31 7.45 -5.05
N HIS A 242 3.78 8.60 -5.50
CA HIS A 242 4.36 9.93 -5.34
C HIS A 242 3.56 10.82 -4.37
N ASP A 243 2.27 10.54 -4.20
CA ASP A 243 1.38 11.31 -3.33
C ASP A 243 1.70 11.05 -1.84
N PRO A 244 2.15 12.07 -1.07
CA PRO A 244 2.56 11.88 0.32
C PRO A 244 1.45 11.35 1.23
N TRP A 245 0.19 11.68 0.94
CA TRP A 245 -0.95 11.16 1.70
C TRP A 245 -1.07 9.65 1.48
N THR A 246 -1.07 9.20 0.22
CA THR A 246 -1.15 7.79 -0.15
C THR A 246 0.03 6.97 0.39
N GLN A 247 1.24 7.51 0.31
CA GLN A 247 2.45 6.89 0.87
C GLN A 247 2.31 6.68 2.37
N ARG A 248 1.95 7.74 3.12
CA ARG A 248 1.71 7.67 4.55
C ARG A 248 0.70 6.58 4.86
N ARG A 249 -0.52 6.69 4.32
CA ARG A 249 -1.63 5.76 4.63
C ARG A 249 -1.33 4.32 4.32
N SER A 250 -0.49 4.08 3.31
CA SER A 250 -0.02 2.75 2.99
C SER A 250 0.86 2.20 4.10
N LEU A 251 1.87 2.96 4.54
CA LEU A 251 2.74 2.55 5.65
C LEU A 251 1.98 2.45 6.99
N ASP A 252 1.02 3.34 7.25
CA ASP A 252 0.14 3.27 8.42
C ASP A 252 -0.58 1.94 8.52
N PHE A 253 -1.03 1.44 7.36
CA PHE A 253 -1.73 0.16 7.28
C PHE A 253 -0.81 -1.03 7.53
N LEU A 254 0.48 -0.92 7.20
CA LEU A 254 1.47 -1.98 7.44
C LEU A 254 1.86 -2.11 8.91
N GLN A 255 1.60 -1.07 9.73
CA GLN A 255 2.08 -1.04 11.10
C GLN A 255 1.65 -2.22 11.96
N ASP A 256 2.61 -2.72 12.72
CA ASP A 256 2.37 -3.44 13.98
C ASP A 256 3.46 -3.11 15.02
N SER A 257 3.20 -3.51 16.27
CA SER A 257 4.04 -3.18 17.42
C SER A 257 5.38 -3.91 17.47
N ALA A 258 5.60 -4.95 16.65
CA ALA A 258 6.73 -5.86 16.82
C ALA A 258 7.69 -5.88 15.64
N ASN A 259 7.19 -5.80 14.41
CA ASN A 259 7.96 -6.09 13.18
C ASN A 259 7.94 -4.93 12.19
N THR A 260 7.49 -3.74 12.58
CA THR A 260 7.57 -2.54 11.73
C THR A 260 8.18 -1.38 12.50
N PRO A 261 8.80 -0.40 11.81
CA PRO A 261 9.28 0.81 12.44
C PRO A 261 8.17 1.50 13.25
N GLN A 262 8.51 1.89 14.47
CA GLN A 262 7.59 2.59 15.36
C GLN A 262 7.53 4.07 14.97
N TRP A 263 6.52 4.41 14.18
CA TRP A 263 6.10 5.79 13.94
C TRP A 263 4.73 6.03 14.58
N VAL A 264 4.34 7.29 14.60
CA VAL A 264 3.16 7.75 15.32
C VAL A 264 1.97 7.62 14.38
N LYS A 265 1.15 6.60 14.60
CA LYS A 265 -0.01 6.24 13.76
C LYS A 265 -0.83 7.47 13.30
N THR A 266 -1.52 7.37 12.19
CA THR A 266 -2.57 8.33 11.85
C THR A 266 -3.90 7.63 11.97
N GLU A 267 -4.83 8.23 12.70
CA GLU A 267 -6.19 7.75 12.82
C GLU A 267 -7.12 8.73 12.13
N CYS A 268 -8.06 8.19 11.35
CA CYS A 268 -9.05 8.97 10.62
C CYS A 268 -10.44 8.40 10.82
N THR A 269 -11.45 9.26 10.65
CA THR A 269 -12.81 8.81 10.39
C THR A 269 -12.89 8.10 9.03
N ASN A 270 -14.03 7.47 8.75
CA ASN A 270 -14.34 7.13 7.36
C ASN A 270 -14.51 8.42 6.55
N LEU A 271 -14.28 8.32 5.23
CA LEU A 271 -14.71 9.35 4.31
C LEU A 271 -16.23 9.39 4.29
N THR A 272 -16.82 10.54 4.60
CA THR A 272 -18.27 10.69 4.83
C THR A 272 -18.82 11.78 3.94
N HIS A 273 -20.01 11.55 3.41
CA HIS A 273 -20.70 12.54 2.62
C HIS A 273 -21.35 13.60 3.54
N ALA A 274 -20.89 14.84 3.43
CA ALA A 274 -21.40 15.98 4.17
C ALA A 274 -22.18 16.91 3.23
N LYS A 275 -23.33 17.43 3.71
CA LYS A 275 -24.18 18.36 2.98
C LYS A 275 -24.49 19.58 3.82
N GLU A 276 -24.62 20.70 3.14
CA GLU A 276 -25.15 21.91 3.73
C GLU A 276 -26.67 21.75 3.99
N LYS A 277 -27.21 22.41 5.03
CA LYS A 277 -28.60 22.27 5.48
C LYS A 277 -29.64 22.50 4.37
N ASP A 278 -29.38 23.44 3.46
CA ASP A 278 -30.28 23.74 2.35
C ASP A 278 -30.05 22.86 1.11
N ASN A 279 -29.16 21.86 1.19
CA ASN A 279 -28.78 20.95 0.11
C ASN A 279 -28.30 21.65 -1.19
N TRP A 280 -27.62 22.80 -1.05
CA TRP A 280 -27.01 23.50 -2.17
C TRP A 280 -25.56 23.12 -2.42
N VAL A 281 -24.84 22.73 -1.36
CA VAL A 281 -23.43 22.34 -1.41
C VAL A 281 -23.24 20.97 -0.76
N GLU A 282 -22.38 20.15 -1.35
CA GLU A 282 -21.96 18.87 -0.78
C GLU A 282 -20.46 18.63 -0.96
N ALA A 283 -19.88 17.82 -0.07
CA ALA A 283 -18.50 17.38 -0.16
C ALA A 283 -18.31 16.06 0.61
N PHE A 284 -17.24 15.33 0.30
CA PHE A 284 -16.79 14.20 1.11
C PHE A 284 -15.72 14.66 2.08
N VAL A 285 -15.81 14.24 3.33
CA VAL A 285 -14.96 14.74 4.42
C VAL A 285 -14.41 13.57 5.21
N GLU A 286 -13.11 13.63 5.48
CA GLU A 286 -12.38 12.75 6.38
C GLU A 286 -11.60 13.64 7.35
N THR A 287 -11.65 13.29 8.62
CA THR A 287 -10.95 14.01 9.67
C THR A 287 -9.94 13.07 10.31
N CYS A 288 -8.72 13.56 10.51
CA CYS A 288 -7.60 12.75 10.94
C CYS A 288 -6.83 13.40 12.07
N LEU A 289 -6.27 12.59 12.95
CA LEU A 289 -5.21 13.01 13.86
C LEU A 289 -3.92 12.36 13.41
N VAL A 290 -2.98 13.18 12.97
CA VAL A 290 -1.70 12.77 12.38
C VAL A 290 -0.60 12.93 13.41
N GLY A 291 0.07 11.82 13.69
CA GLY A 291 1.34 11.81 14.37
C GLY A 291 2.50 12.05 13.43
N ARG A 292 3.44 12.91 13.84
CA ARG A 292 4.68 13.17 13.13
C ARG A 292 5.83 13.01 14.11
N LYS A 293 6.80 12.16 13.78
CA LYS A 293 8.01 12.00 14.58
C LYS A 293 9.15 12.72 13.88
N LYS A 294 9.80 13.64 14.60
CA LYS A 294 11.03 14.30 14.15
C LYS A 294 12.01 14.28 15.32
N ASN A 295 13.16 13.63 15.15
CA ASN A 295 14.07 13.29 16.24
C ASN A 295 13.33 12.46 17.33
N ASN A 296 13.65 12.69 18.61
CA ASN A 296 12.95 12.09 19.76
C ASN A 296 11.65 12.81 20.15
N ARG A 297 11.11 13.68 19.28
CA ARG A 297 9.88 14.43 19.55
C ARG A 297 8.76 13.97 18.63
N THR A 298 7.61 13.68 19.24
CA THR A 298 6.37 13.43 18.52
C THR A 298 5.52 14.69 18.56
N THR A 299 5.04 15.12 17.40
CA THR A 299 3.99 16.14 17.29
C THR A 299 2.72 15.49 16.76
N VAL A 300 1.58 15.81 17.36
CA VAL A 300 0.27 15.37 16.89
C VAL A 300 -0.50 16.60 16.45
N GLY A 301 -0.96 16.58 15.21
CA GLY A 301 -1.77 17.65 14.63
C GLY A 301 -3.01 17.08 13.95
N PRO A 302 -4.12 17.83 13.94
CA PRO A 302 -5.27 17.47 13.14
C PRO A 302 -5.00 17.72 11.66
N GLU A 303 -5.51 16.85 10.82
CA GLU A 303 -5.54 16.98 9.36
C GLU A 303 -7.00 16.84 8.92
N LEU A 304 -7.43 17.73 8.04
CA LEU A 304 -8.75 17.67 7.41
C LEU A 304 -8.58 17.39 5.94
N SER A 305 -9.27 16.36 5.48
CA SER A 305 -9.31 15.95 4.09
C SER A 305 -10.72 16.17 3.56
N ILE A 306 -10.87 17.10 2.62
CA ILE A 306 -12.11 17.34 1.88
C ILE A 306 -11.90 16.86 0.46
N ARG A 307 -12.90 16.21 -0.11
CA ARG A 307 -12.91 15.69 -1.47
C ARG A 307 -14.19 16.15 -2.19
N GLY A 308 -14.01 16.53 -3.45
CA GLY A 308 -14.99 17.09 -4.39
C GLY A 308 -16.12 17.88 -3.75
N CYS A 309 -15.80 19.14 -3.46
CA CYS A 309 -16.84 20.11 -3.16
C CYS A 309 -17.64 20.42 -4.44
N GLY A 310 -18.97 20.31 -4.35
CA GLY A 310 -19.89 20.48 -5.47
C GLY A 310 -21.14 21.27 -5.10
N TYR A 311 -21.84 21.77 -6.12
CA TYR A 311 -23.06 22.56 -5.99
C TYR A 311 -24.23 21.95 -6.76
N ARG A 312 -25.45 22.13 -6.24
CA ARG A 312 -26.69 21.65 -6.87
C ARG A 312 -27.21 22.69 -7.86
N ARG A 313 -27.36 22.34 -9.14
CA ARG A 313 -28.01 23.23 -10.13
C ARG A 313 -29.52 23.00 -10.15
N TYR A 314 -30.27 24.05 -9.83
CA TYR A 314 -31.74 24.03 -9.77
C TYR A 314 -32.42 23.47 -11.03
N PHE A 315 -31.92 23.85 -12.20
CA PHE A 315 -32.54 23.49 -13.49
C PHE A 315 -32.38 22.01 -13.88
N TRP A 316 -31.25 21.39 -13.51
CA TRP A 316 -30.94 20.01 -13.91
C TRP A 316 -31.12 18.99 -12.78
N LYS A 317 -31.40 19.45 -11.54
CA LYS A 317 -31.47 18.62 -10.31
C LYS A 317 -30.27 17.67 -10.15
N GLN A 318 -29.13 18.04 -10.71
CA GLN A 318 -27.88 17.27 -10.69
C GLN A 318 -26.80 18.04 -9.92
N TRP A 319 -25.92 17.28 -9.27
CA TRP A 319 -24.75 17.78 -8.57
C TRP A 319 -23.60 18.00 -9.54
N HIS A 320 -22.95 19.15 -9.41
CA HIS A 320 -21.78 19.50 -10.19
C HIS A 320 -20.61 19.73 -9.25
N TYR A 321 -19.61 18.86 -9.30
CA TYR A 321 -18.34 19.10 -8.62
C TYR A 321 -17.61 20.27 -9.25
N THR A 322 -16.99 21.08 -8.40
CA THR A 322 -16.20 22.23 -8.84
C THR A 322 -15.09 21.78 -9.79
N GLY A 323 -15.04 22.41 -10.95
CA GLY A 323 -13.95 22.20 -11.91
C GLY A 323 -12.63 22.80 -11.39
N PRO A 324 -11.49 22.53 -12.04
CA PRO A 324 -10.17 23.02 -11.60
C PRO A 324 -10.08 24.56 -11.50
N ASN A 325 -10.99 25.29 -12.16
CA ASN A 325 -11.04 26.75 -12.17
C ASN A 325 -12.06 27.35 -11.19
N GLN A 326 -12.83 26.53 -10.46
CA GLN A 326 -13.78 26.97 -9.45
C GLN A 326 -13.20 26.73 -8.05
N SER A 327 -13.48 27.64 -7.12
CA SER A 327 -12.99 27.53 -5.74
C SER A 327 -14.13 27.23 -4.79
N CYS A 328 -13.89 26.33 -3.83
CA CYS A 328 -14.74 26.23 -2.66
C CYS A 328 -14.14 27.04 -1.52
N PHE A 329 -14.91 27.97 -1.01
CA PHE A 329 -14.61 28.61 0.27
C PHE A 329 -14.98 27.63 1.38
N PHE A 330 -14.03 27.37 2.25
CA PHE A 330 -14.28 26.70 3.51
C PHE A 330 -13.75 27.56 4.66
N HIS A 331 -14.34 27.32 5.83
CA HIS A 331 -13.91 27.88 7.10
C HIS A 331 -13.89 26.73 8.10
N ALA A 332 -12.75 26.11 8.31
CA ALA A 332 -12.62 24.95 9.18
C ALA A 332 -12.12 25.38 10.55
N VAL A 333 -12.87 25.08 11.61
CA VAL A 333 -12.37 25.19 13.00
C VAL A 333 -12.15 23.79 13.52
N VAL A 334 -10.99 23.56 14.12
CA VAL A 334 -10.64 22.31 14.75
C VAL A 334 -10.43 22.50 16.23
N ASP A 335 -11.15 21.72 17.03
CA ASP A 335 -10.90 21.58 18.46
C ASP A 335 -10.49 20.13 18.80
N VAL A 336 -9.25 19.95 19.27
CA VAL A 336 -8.75 18.67 19.78
C VAL A 336 -8.70 18.73 21.29
N ALA A 337 -9.38 17.79 21.96
CA ALA A 337 -9.33 17.67 23.42
C ALA A 337 -8.34 16.59 23.87
N LYS A 338 -7.44 16.93 24.79
CA LYS A 338 -6.53 16.00 25.48
C LYS A 338 -7.03 15.74 26.89
N ASN A 339 -7.37 14.49 27.20
CA ASN A 339 -7.97 14.11 28.49
C ASN A 339 -9.24 14.90 28.89
N GLY A 340 -9.94 15.52 27.92
CA GLY A 340 -11.14 16.35 28.18
C GLY A 340 -10.86 17.85 28.26
N ASN A 341 -9.59 18.27 28.24
CA ASN A 341 -9.21 19.69 28.17
C ASN A 341 -8.88 20.09 26.72
N PRO A 342 -9.24 21.30 26.27
CA PRO A 342 -8.82 21.82 24.97
C PRO A 342 -7.29 21.80 24.83
N ALA A 343 -6.78 21.21 23.75
CA ALA A 343 -5.35 21.06 23.51
C ALA A 343 -4.89 21.72 22.21
N ILE A 344 -5.70 21.64 21.14
CA ILE A 344 -5.41 22.30 19.87
C ILE A 344 -6.69 22.99 19.41
N GLN A 345 -6.61 24.29 19.16
CA GLN A 345 -7.65 25.05 18.46
C GLN A 345 -7.05 25.69 17.22
N ALA A 346 -7.51 25.34 16.03
CA ALA A 346 -6.97 25.85 14.78
C ALA A 346 -8.06 26.23 13.78
N GLY A 347 -7.76 27.19 12.91
CA GLY A 347 -8.65 27.68 11.89
C GLY A 347 -7.94 27.71 10.54
N ASP A 348 -8.61 27.27 9.46
CA ASP A 348 -8.17 27.52 8.09
C ASP A 348 -9.35 27.98 7.24
N ASN A 349 -9.15 29.10 6.55
CA ASN A 349 -10.19 29.83 5.87
C ASN A 349 -9.70 30.30 4.51
N GLY A 350 -10.55 30.15 3.49
CA GLY A 350 -10.30 30.77 2.19
C GLY A 350 -10.75 29.94 1.00
N PRO A 351 -10.67 30.51 -0.21
CA PRO A 351 -10.99 29.79 -1.43
C PRO A 351 -9.90 28.78 -1.73
N ARG A 352 -10.27 27.51 -1.96
CA ARG A 352 -9.34 26.52 -2.51
C ARG A 352 -9.82 25.94 -3.82
N ARG A 353 -8.90 25.94 -4.77
CA ARG A 353 -9.05 25.43 -6.13
C ARG A 353 -8.66 23.97 -6.14
N SER A 354 -9.58 23.07 -5.83
CA SER A 354 -9.32 21.64 -6.08
C SER A 354 -10.54 20.77 -5.84
N ARG A 355 -10.54 19.62 -6.52
CA ARG A 355 -11.36 18.45 -6.18
C ARG A 355 -10.90 17.78 -4.87
N THR A 356 -9.82 18.24 -4.25
CA THR A 356 -9.22 17.64 -3.05
C THR A 356 -8.48 18.70 -2.25
N ILE A 357 -8.94 18.95 -1.04
CA ILE A 357 -8.31 19.88 -0.10
C ILE A 357 -7.80 19.06 1.07
N ASP A 358 -6.50 19.08 1.31
CA ASP A 358 -5.89 18.56 2.52
C ASP A 358 -5.32 19.74 3.30
N THR A 359 -5.90 20.00 4.46
CA THR A 359 -5.45 21.06 5.37
C THR A 359 -4.76 20.43 6.56
N ASP A 360 -3.46 20.68 6.66
CA ASP A 360 -2.70 20.56 7.90
C ASP A 360 -2.81 21.89 8.65
N PHE A 361 -3.44 21.88 9.82
CA PHE A 361 -3.78 23.11 10.53
C PHE A 361 -2.58 23.86 11.14
N ASN A 362 -1.35 23.41 10.87
CA ASN A 362 -0.10 24.01 11.35
C ASN A 362 -0.07 24.27 12.88
N LYS A 363 -0.90 23.55 13.63
CA LYS A 363 -0.88 23.49 15.09
C LYS A 363 -0.77 22.06 15.51
N SER A 364 0.20 21.79 16.36
CA SER A 364 0.44 20.47 16.90
C SER A 364 0.73 20.55 18.39
N ASP A 365 0.26 19.55 19.12
CA ASP A 365 0.68 19.32 20.50
C ASP A 365 1.87 18.37 20.47
N ALA A 366 2.92 18.69 21.22
CA ALA A 366 4.13 17.89 21.24
C ALA A 366 4.20 17.08 22.53
N TYR A 367 4.59 15.81 22.43
CA TYR A 367 4.85 15.00 23.60
C TYR A 367 6.07 14.10 23.41
N THR A 368 6.64 13.70 24.54
CA THR A 368 7.74 12.75 24.64
C THR A 368 7.19 11.41 25.13
N GLY A 369 7.30 10.35 24.32
CA GLY A 369 6.89 9.00 24.70
C GLY A 369 6.49 8.13 23.50
N ALA A 370 6.58 6.81 23.66
CA ALA A 370 6.25 5.81 22.64
C ALA A 370 4.76 5.41 22.61
N ALA A 371 3.93 5.98 23.48
CA ALA A 371 2.51 5.63 23.58
C ALA A 371 1.72 6.06 22.32
N VAL A 372 0.75 5.22 21.94
CA VAL A 372 -0.26 5.56 20.92
C VAL A 372 -1.04 6.78 21.45
N TYR A 373 -0.92 7.91 20.76
CA TYR A 373 -1.52 9.17 21.19
C TYR A 373 -3.06 9.13 21.24
N THR A 374 -3.68 8.14 20.63
CA THR A 374 -5.15 7.99 20.51
C THR A 374 -5.81 7.67 21.85
N ASP A 375 -5.02 7.23 22.85
CA ASP A 375 -5.44 7.14 24.24
C ASP A 375 -5.50 8.50 24.96
N ARG A 376 -4.80 9.52 24.43
CA ARG A 376 -4.66 10.85 25.05
C ARG A 376 -5.60 11.89 24.44
N TYR A 377 -5.91 11.81 23.15
CA TYR A 377 -6.79 12.74 22.45
C TYR A 377 -8.17 12.09 22.24
N LYS A 378 -9.22 12.74 22.76
CA LYS A 378 -10.55 12.13 22.94
C LYS A 378 -11.56 12.49 21.85
N SER A 379 -11.45 13.69 21.28
CA SER A 379 -12.35 14.16 20.22
C SER A 379 -11.70 15.23 19.33
N LEU A 380 -12.21 15.32 18.11
CA LEU A 380 -11.90 16.28 17.07
C LEU A 380 -13.22 16.78 16.49
N HIS A 381 -13.50 18.07 16.63
CA HIS A 381 -14.68 18.71 16.04
C HIS A 381 -14.26 19.56 14.86
N ILE A 382 -14.93 19.41 13.70
CA ILE A 382 -14.72 20.23 12.52
C ILE A 382 -16.05 20.84 12.10
N SER A 383 -16.06 22.12 11.74
CA SER A 383 -17.20 22.79 11.11
C SER A 383 -16.71 23.49 9.87
N ALA A 384 -17.40 23.40 8.74
CA ALA A 384 -17.08 24.14 7.51
C ALA A 384 -18.23 25.01 7.05
N PHE A 385 -17.91 26.14 6.44
CA PHE A 385 -18.89 27.09 5.89
C PHE A 385 -18.58 27.45 4.44
N HIS A 386 -19.60 27.51 3.59
CA HIS A 386 -19.52 27.99 2.21
C HIS A 386 -20.53 29.12 2.01
N GLU A 387 -20.10 30.28 1.50
CA GLU A 387 -20.96 31.45 1.27
C GLU A 387 -21.83 31.85 2.49
N GLY A 388 -21.30 31.65 3.71
CA GLY A 388 -22.01 31.98 4.96
C GLY A 388 -22.94 30.88 5.50
N LYS A 389 -23.01 29.71 4.85
CA LYS A 389 -23.85 28.58 5.28
C LYS A 389 -23.02 27.38 5.76
N SER A 390 -23.50 26.67 6.79
CA SER A 390 -22.76 25.58 7.46
C SER A 390 -22.96 24.22 6.80
N ILE A 391 -21.87 23.48 6.62
CA ILE A 391 -21.86 22.06 6.30
C ILE A 391 -21.66 21.28 7.62
N ASP A 392 -22.59 20.40 7.95
CA ASP A 392 -22.46 19.53 9.12
C ASP A 392 -21.39 18.46 8.82
N MET A 393 -20.30 18.48 9.58
CA MET A 393 -19.19 17.53 9.43
C MET A 393 -19.17 16.54 10.58
N PRO A 394 -18.90 15.25 10.32
CA PRO A 394 -18.68 14.28 11.39
C PRO A 394 -17.34 14.53 12.07
N GLY A 395 -17.37 14.67 13.40
CA GLY A 395 -16.16 14.72 14.21
C GLY A 395 -15.54 13.34 14.41
N TRP A 396 -14.23 13.28 14.64
CA TRP A 396 -13.55 12.07 15.12
C TRP A 396 -13.70 11.96 16.64
N ARG A 397 -13.96 10.77 17.16
CA ARG A 397 -13.91 10.44 18.59
C ARG A 397 -13.02 9.21 18.77
N SER A 398 -12.27 9.15 19.87
CA SER A 398 -11.38 8.02 20.12
C SER A 398 -12.18 6.70 20.17
N PRO A 399 -11.67 5.60 19.60
CA PRO A 399 -12.32 4.29 19.69
C PRO A 399 -12.53 3.81 21.14
N SER A 400 -11.69 4.26 22.07
CA SER A 400 -11.79 4.01 23.52
C SER A 400 -13.00 4.65 24.20
N LEU A 401 -13.72 5.56 23.53
CA LEU A 401 -14.98 6.14 23.97
C LEU A 401 -16.21 5.50 23.32
N ALA A 402 -16.03 4.53 22.41
CA ALA A 402 -17.12 3.67 21.96
C ALA A 402 -17.36 2.58 23.02
N MET A 403 -17.91 2.95 24.16
CA MET A 403 -18.67 2.02 24.99
C MET A 403 -20.16 2.13 24.61
N PRO A 404 -20.90 1.01 24.65
CA PRO A 404 -22.22 0.84 24.03
C PRO A 404 -23.27 1.86 24.45
#